data_AF-K6D7U2-F1
#
_entry.id   AF-K6D7U2-F1
#
_cell.length_a   1.000
_cell.length_b   1.000
_cell.length_c   1.000
_cell.angle_alpha   90.00
_cell.angle_beta   90.00
_cell.angle_gamma   90.00
#
_symmetry.space_group_name_H-M   'P 1'
#
loop_
_entity.id
_entity.type
_entity.pdbx_description
1 polymer ?
#
loop_
_entity_poly.entity_id
_entity_poly.type
_entity_poly.pdbx_seq_one_letter_code
_entity_poly.pdbx_strand_id
1 'polypeptide(L)'
;MAFSEGIEQSKEGTQLFIEANKIMSEAVVNHFLFTWQWWFGIGLFIVPWIIWLLLRKKEITGRLLLGGLITIILSLIIDLIAVSSGLWSYPVKFIPVGPIFLLPYHLSLVPVAVMFAIQIKPKANSLVKGAIFAAISAFGGMKFFVFIHFYDPKNWLSIYDFCIYIFLFYVAFWFTKIKGFQAISDF
;
A
#
# COMPACT_ATOMS: atom_id res chain seq x y z
N MET A 1 5.42 33.99 -20.95
CA MET A 1 5.69 34.59 -19.63
C MET A 1 5.18 33.68 -18.52
N ALA A 2 3.86 33.44 -18.40
CA ALA A 2 3.33 32.52 -17.38
C ALA A 2 3.87 31.07 -17.42
N PHE A 3 4.08 30.49 -18.61
CA PHE A 3 4.62 29.12 -18.71
C PHE A 3 6.10 29.04 -18.26
N SER A 4 6.92 30.03 -18.62
CA SER A 4 8.34 30.06 -18.21
C SER A 4 8.48 30.28 -16.71
N GLU A 5 7.64 31.13 -16.11
CA GLU A 5 7.56 31.30 -14.65
C GLU A 5 7.13 30.00 -13.95
N GLY A 6 6.12 29.29 -14.48
CA GLY A 6 5.70 27.99 -13.94
C GLY A 6 6.80 26.93 -14.01
N ILE A 7 7.63 26.94 -15.06
CA ILE A 7 8.80 26.05 -15.15
C ILE A 7 9.85 26.40 -14.09
N GLU A 8 10.07 27.68 -13.82
CA GLU A 8 10.99 28.13 -12.76
C GLU A 8 10.53 27.69 -11.37
N GLN A 9 9.25 27.88 -11.06
CA GLN A 9 8.62 27.38 -9.82
C GLN A 9 8.73 25.85 -9.70
N SER A 10 8.51 25.13 -10.79
CA SER A 10 8.64 23.67 -10.83
C SER A 10 10.09 23.21 -10.58
N LYS A 11 11.08 23.94 -11.09
CA LYS A 11 12.50 23.67 -10.82
C LYS A 11 12.84 23.88 -9.36
N GLU A 12 12.37 24.98 -8.75
CA GLU A 12 12.56 25.25 -7.33
C GLU A 12 11.97 24.12 -6.46
N GLY A 13 10.71 23.75 -6.72
CA GLY A 13 10.07 22.63 -6.04
C GLY A 13 10.80 21.30 -6.22
N THR A 14 11.36 21.05 -7.41
CA THR A 14 12.16 19.86 -7.69
C THR A 14 13.46 19.85 -6.88
N GLN A 15 14.14 20.99 -6.72
CA GLN A 15 15.35 21.07 -5.89
C GLN A 15 15.05 20.77 -4.43
N LEU A 16 13.98 21.34 -3.88
CA LEU A 16 13.54 21.04 -2.50
C LEU A 16 13.22 19.55 -2.33
N PHE A 17 12.57 18.93 -3.32
CA PHE A 17 12.30 17.50 -3.30
C PHE A 17 13.58 16.64 -3.34
N ILE A 18 14.57 17.02 -4.14
CA ILE A 18 15.87 16.33 -4.22
C ILE A 18 16.61 16.44 -2.88
N GLU A 19 16.65 17.63 -2.28
CA GLU A 19 17.29 17.87 -0.98
C GLU A 19 16.62 17.07 0.13
N ALA A 20 15.28 17.09 0.20
CA ALA A 20 14.53 16.28 1.15
C ALA A 20 14.84 14.78 0.99
N ASN A 21 14.89 14.26 -0.24
CA ASN A 21 15.25 12.87 -0.48
C ASN A 21 16.68 12.56 -0.02
N LYS A 22 17.63 13.47 -0.22
CA LYS A 22 19.01 13.30 0.23
C LYS A 22 19.08 13.15 1.75
N ILE A 23 18.44 14.07 2.49
CA ILE A 23 18.38 14.03 3.96
C ILE A 23 17.77 12.71 4.44
N MET A 24 16.65 12.29 3.85
CA MET A 24 16.02 11.02 4.22
C MET A 24 16.89 9.82 3.90
N SER A 25 17.58 9.81 2.76
CA SER A 25 18.47 8.72 2.37
C SER A 25 19.69 8.63 3.31
N GLU A 26 20.25 9.76 3.75
CA GLU A 26 21.28 9.78 4.78
C GLU A 26 20.76 9.22 6.11
N ALA A 27 19.53 9.55 6.51
CA ALA A 27 18.91 8.95 7.69
C ALA A 27 18.74 7.43 7.57
N VAL A 28 18.40 6.92 6.38
CA VAL A 28 18.37 5.47 6.16
C VAL A 28 19.74 4.87 6.40
N VAL A 29 20.76 5.35 5.71
CA VAL A 29 22.11 4.75 5.74
C VAL A 29 22.74 4.85 7.14
N ASN A 30 22.61 6.00 7.79
CA ASN A 30 23.31 6.28 9.04
C ASN A 30 22.55 5.83 10.30
N HIS A 31 21.22 5.69 10.22
CA HIS A 31 20.40 5.48 11.42
C HIS A 31 19.40 4.31 11.33
N PHE A 32 18.82 4.02 10.16
CA PHE A 32 17.77 3.00 10.06
C PHE A 32 18.27 1.65 9.56
N LEU A 33 19.28 1.62 8.71
CA LEU A 33 19.77 0.41 8.08
C LEU A 33 20.22 -0.61 9.16
N PHE A 34 19.83 -1.88 8.99
CA PHE A 34 20.03 -2.98 9.95
C PHE A 34 19.35 -2.87 11.33
N THR A 35 18.56 -1.82 11.59
CA THR A 35 17.69 -1.81 12.78
C THR A 35 16.62 -2.91 12.69
N TRP A 36 16.02 -3.30 13.82
CA TRP A 36 14.93 -4.27 13.81
C TRP A 36 13.73 -3.77 13.01
N GLN A 37 13.47 -2.46 13.01
CA GLN A 37 12.45 -1.80 12.20
C GLN A 37 12.69 -2.02 10.71
N TRP A 38 13.94 -1.86 10.27
CA TRP A 38 14.31 -2.06 8.88
C TRP A 38 14.08 -3.51 8.43
N TRP A 39 14.53 -4.48 9.23
CA TRP A 39 14.26 -5.90 8.99
C TRP A 39 12.76 -6.22 9.03
N PHE A 40 12.01 -5.62 9.95
CA PHE A 40 10.57 -5.78 10.03
C PHE A 40 9.89 -5.24 8.77
N GLY A 41 10.31 -4.09 8.25
CA GLY A 41 9.83 -3.56 6.97
C GLY A 41 10.09 -4.49 5.79
N ILE A 42 11.29 -5.07 5.70
CA ILE A 42 11.61 -6.10 4.69
C ILE A 42 10.70 -7.33 4.87
N GLY A 43 10.50 -7.77 6.11
CA GLY A 43 9.60 -8.86 6.47
C GLY A 43 8.16 -8.58 6.01
N LEU A 44 7.64 -7.37 6.23
CA LEU A 44 6.31 -6.95 5.76
C LEU A 44 6.17 -6.99 4.24
N PHE A 45 7.26 -6.90 3.49
CA PHE A 45 7.23 -7.08 2.04
C PHE A 45 7.26 -8.55 1.66
N ILE A 46 8.22 -9.32 2.17
CA ILE A 46 8.51 -10.68 1.69
C ILE A 46 7.56 -11.72 2.28
N VAL A 47 7.30 -11.66 3.59
CA VAL A 47 6.58 -12.71 4.32
C VAL A 47 5.14 -12.88 3.85
N PRO A 48 4.33 -11.81 3.63
CA PRO A 48 2.97 -11.98 3.15
C PRO A 48 2.91 -12.71 1.80
N TRP A 49 3.79 -12.37 0.86
CA TRP A 49 3.86 -13.05 -0.43
C TRP A 49 4.23 -14.53 -0.29
N ILE A 50 5.23 -14.87 0.53
CA ILE A 50 5.58 -16.29 0.77
C ILE A 50 4.37 -17.04 1.36
N ILE A 51 3.73 -16.50 2.40
CA ILE A 51 2.56 -17.12 3.03
C ILE A 51 1.42 -17.29 2.01
N TRP A 52 1.17 -16.28 1.18
CA TRP A 52 0.19 -16.34 0.11
C TRP A 52 0.53 -17.41 -0.93
N LEU A 53 1.78 -17.50 -1.35
CA LEU A 53 2.18 -18.51 -2.32
C LEU A 53 1.95 -19.94 -1.80
N LEU A 54 2.17 -20.18 -0.51
CA LEU A 54 1.99 -21.47 0.15
C LEU A 54 0.51 -21.81 0.40
N LEU A 55 -0.32 -20.83 0.76
CA LEU A 55 -1.70 -21.06 1.23
C LEU A 55 -2.79 -20.71 0.20
N ARG A 56 -2.43 -20.15 -0.97
CA ARG A 56 -3.43 -19.75 -1.97
C ARG A 56 -4.18 -20.93 -2.57
N LYS A 57 -5.44 -20.69 -2.93
CA LYS A 57 -6.23 -21.58 -3.79
C LYS A 57 -5.77 -21.46 -5.24
N LYS A 58 -5.16 -22.52 -5.76
CA LYS A 58 -4.50 -22.51 -7.08
C LYS A 58 -5.50 -22.28 -8.21
N GLU A 59 -6.73 -22.78 -8.07
CA GLU A 59 -7.80 -22.77 -9.07
C GLU A 59 -8.30 -21.35 -9.39
N ILE A 60 -8.12 -20.41 -8.46
CA ILE A 60 -8.59 -19.02 -8.60
C ILE A 60 -7.43 -18.01 -8.58
N THR A 61 -6.20 -18.47 -8.77
CA THR A 61 -4.98 -17.64 -8.66
C THR A 61 -5.07 -16.37 -9.49
N GLY A 62 -5.45 -16.47 -10.77
CA GLY A 62 -5.52 -15.31 -11.67
C GLY A 62 -6.51 -14.23 -11.19
N ARG A 63 -7.66 -14.65 -10.64
CA ARG A 63 -8.67 -13.74 -10.09
C ARG A 63 -8.18 -13.04 -8.83
N LEU A 64 -7.49 -13.77 -7.96
CA LEU A 64 -6.88 -13.20 -6.77
C LEU A 64 -5.79 -12.19 -7.14
N LEU A 65 -4.89 -12.56 -8.05
CA LEU A 65 -3.83 -11.66 -8.53
C LEU A 65 -4.39 -10.39 -9.17
N LEU A 66 -5.48 -10.49 -9.94
CA LEU A 66 -6.15 -9.30 -10.47
C LEU A 66 -6.71 -8.41 -9.34
N GLY A 67 -7.34 -9.02 -8.33
CA GLY A 67 -7.82 -8.30 -7.14
C GLY A 67 -6.68 -7.65 -6.34
N GLY A 68 -5.54 -8.33 -6.19
CA GLY A 68 -4.33 -7.77 -5.58
C GLY A 68 -3.76 -6.62 -6.40
N LEU A 69 -3.66 -6.78 -7.72
CA LEU A 69 -3.11 -5.75 -8.63
C LEU A 69 -3.95 -4.47 -8.60
N ILE A 70 -5.28 -4.56 -8.70
CA ILE A 70 -6.12 -3.36 -8.60
C ILE A 70 -6.01 -2.69 -7.23
N THR A 71 -5.83 -3.48 -6.17
CA THR A 71 -5.59 -2.95 -4.81
C THR A 71 -4.27 -2.19 -4.75
N ILE A 72 -3.18 -2.71 -5.34
CA ILE A 72 -1.89 -2.01 -5.44
C ILE A 72 -2.07 -0.67 -6.16
N ILE A 73 -2.70 -0.67 -7.33
CA ILE A 73 -2.89 0.54 -8.14
C ILE A 73 -3.65 1.61 -7.34
N LEU A 74 -4.79 1.24 -6.76
CA LEU A 74 -5.64 2.19 -6.04
C LEU A 74 -4.98 2.69 -4.75
N SER A 75 -4.36 1.80 -3.97
CA SER A 75 -3.68 2.19 -2.73
C SER A 75 -2.53 3.16 -3.00
N LEU A 76 -1.72 2.92 -4.03
CA LEU A 76 -0.64 3.83 -4.42
C LEU A 76 -1.15 5.20 -4.90
N ILE A 77 -2.25 5.25 -5.66
CA ILE A 77 -2.86 6.52 -6.09
C ILE A 77 -3.37 7.33 -4.90
N ILE A 78 -4.11 6.67 -3.99
CA ILE A 78 -4.63 7.31 -2.78
C ILE A 78 -3.48 7.82 -1.92
N ASP A 79 -2.43 7.01 -1.74
CA ASP A 79 -1.26 7.38 -0.95
C ASP A 79 -0.50 8.57 -1.54
N LEU A 80 -0.30 8.57 -2.85
CA LEU A 80 0.36 9.68 -3.54
C LEU A 80 -0.40 10.99 -3.34
N ILE A 81 -1.73 10.97 -3.46
CA ILE A 81 -2.58 12.14 -3.22
C ILE A 81 -2.49 12.59 -1.76
N ALA A 82 -2.56 11.65 -0.82
CA ALA A 82 -2.59 11.96 0.60
C ALA A 82 -1.27 12.54 1.10
N VAL A 83 -0.13 11.95 0.73
CA VAL A 83 1.19 12.47 1.12
C VAL A 83 1.50 13.79 0.42
N SER A 84 1.19 13.94 -0.86
CA SER A 84 1.40 15.22 -1.57
C SER A 84 0.53 16.35 -1.02
N SER A 85 -0.62 16.02 -0.45
CA SER A 85 -1.49 16.96 0.26
C SER A 85 -1.12 17.17 1.73
N GLY A 86 -0.08 16.50 2.24
CA GLY A 86 0.37 16.60 3.63
C GLY A 86 -0.60 15.98 4.66
N LEU A 87 -1.52 15.11 4.22
CA LEU A 87 -2.52 14.49 5.10
C LEU A 87 -1.87 13.49 6.06
N TRP A 88 -0.82 12.81 5.61
CA TRP A 88 0.02 11.96 6.44
C TRP A 88 1.45 11.93 5.90
N SER A 89 2.37 11.39 6.69
CA SER A 89 3.77 11.24 6.30
C SER A 89 4.38 9.93 6.80
N TYR A 90 5.48 9.52 6.20
CA TYR A 90 6.22 8.31 6.56
C TYR A 90 7.60 8.69 7.10
N PRO A 91 7.80 8.64 8.42
CA PRO A 91 9.07 9.05 9.04
C PRO A 91 10.24 8.12 8.68
N VAL A 92 9.95 6.87 8.35
CA VAL A 92 10.95 5.84 8.07
C VAL A 92 10.91 5.45 6.59
N LYS A 93 12.09 5.45 5.97
CA LYS A 93 12.32 4.95 4.62
C LYS A 93 13.17 3.68 4.70
N PHE A 94 12.87 2.68 3.88
CA PHE A 94 13.56 1.37 3.93
C PHE A 94 14.72 1.26 2.94
N ILE A 95 14.69 2.00 1.83
CA ILE A 95 15.69 1.91 0.77
C ILE A 95 16.29 3.31 0.56
N PRO A 96 17.62 3.47 0.52
CA PRO A 96 18.24 4.79 0.35
C PRO A 96 18.12 5.33 -1.08
N VAL A 97 17.75 4.49 -2.05
CA VAL A 97 17.56 4.86 -3.46
C VAL A 97 16.10 4.67 -3.82
N GLY A 98 15.38 5.77 -4.08
CA GLY A 98 13.98 5.76 -4.49
C GLY A 98 13.09 6.72 -3.71
N PRO A 99 11.88 7.01 -4.21
CA PRO A 99 10.92 7.87 -3.52
C PRO A 99 10.36 7.19 -2.26
N ILE A 100 9.88 8.00 -1.31
CA ILE A 100 9.28 7.57 -0.03
C ILE A 100 8.13 6.57 -0.22
N PHE A 101 7.45 6.62 -1.37
CA PHE A 101 6.21 5.91 -1.68
C PHE A 101 6.35 4.38 -1.91
N LEU A 102 7.57 3.85 -2.03
CA LEU A 102 7.81 2.41 -2.20
C LEU A 102 7.76 1.68 -0.85
N LEU A 103 6.59 1.72 -0.20
CA LEU A 103 6.40 1.07 1.09
C LEU A 103 5.98 -0.40 0.92
N PRO A 104 6.60 -1.33 1.67
CA PRO A 104 6.20 -2.74 1.76
C PRO A 104 4.69 -2.96 1.87
N TYR A 105 4.02 -2.06 2.56
CA TYR A 105 2.60 -2.13 2.88
C TYR A 105 1.70 -2.08 1.62
N HIS A 106 1.92 -1.16 0.69
CA HIS A 106 1.06 -1.01 -0.51
C HIS A 106 1.29 -2.11 -1.55
N LEU A 107 2.52 -2.63 -1.64
CA LEU A 107 2.90 -3.65 -2.64
C LEU A 107 2.76 -5.09 -2.13
N SER A 108 2.63 -5.29 -0.82
CA SER A 108 2.55 -6.62 -0.23
C SER A 108 1.41 -6.72 0.77
N LEU A 109 1.48 -5.98 1.89
CA LEU A 109 0.58 -6.24 3.01
C LEU A 109 -0.90 -6.08 2.64
N VAL A 110 -1.31 -4.94 2.08
CA VAL A 110 -2.72 -4.70 1.69
C VAL A 110 -3.19 -5.65 0.59
N PRO A 111 -2.54 -5.74 -0.58
CA PRO A 111 -3.05 -6.58 -1.66
C PRO A 111 -3.09 -8.06 -1.25
N VAL A 112 -2.09 -8.55 -0.52
CA VAL A 112 -2.08 -9.92 -0.03
C VAL A 112 -3.16 -10.15 1.02
N ALA A 113 -3.33 -9.24 1.98
CA ALA A 113 -4.37 -9.35 3.00
C ALA A 113 -5.78 -9.32 2.38
N VAL A 114 -6.02 -8.46 1.38
CA VAL A 114 -7.29 -8.44 0.61
C VAL A 114 -7.50 -9.77 -0.12
N MET A 115 -6.48 -10.30 -0.79
CA MET A 115 -6.58 -11.62 -1.45
C MET A 115 -6.94 -12.72 -0.46
N PHE A 116 -6.33 -12.72 0.74
CA PHE A 116 -6.68 -13.64 1.82
C PHE A 116 -8.12 -13.46 2.31
N ALA A 117 -8.51 -12.22 2.60
CA ALA A 117 -9.86 -11.89 3.02
C ALA A 117 -10.88 -12.38 1.98
N ILE A 118 -10.62 -12.23 0.69
CA ILE A 118 -11.50 -12.72 -0.38
C ILE A 118 -11.55 -14.25 -0.43
N GLN A 119 -10.41 -14.95 -0.43
CA GLN A 119 -10.38 -16.41 -0.64
C GLN A 119 -10.86 -17.24 0.56
N ILE A 120 -10.74 -16.73 1.79
CA ILE A 120 -11.19 -17.40 3.02
C ILE A 120 -12.72 -17.37 3.10
N LYS A 121 -13.34 -18.53 3.33
CA LYS A 121 -14.81 -18.71 3.40
C LYS A 121 -15.55 -17.94 2.28
N PRO A 122 -15.38 -18.31 1.00
CA PRO A 122 -15.90 -17.52 -0.13
C PRO A 122 -17.43 -17.42 -0.19
N LYS A 123 -18.15 -18.34 0.48
CA LYS A 123 -19.61 -18.32 0.59
C LYS A 123 -20.14 -17.43 1.73
N ALA A 124 -19.28 -16.88 2.58
CA ALA A 124 -19.71 -16.01 3.67
C ALA A 124 -20.12 -14.62 3.16
N ASN A 125 -20.89 -13.89 3.96
CA ASN A 125 -21.39 -12.57 3.61
C ASN A 125 -20.22 -11.59 3.33
N SER A 126 -20.14 -11.10 2.09
CA SER A 126 -19.09 -10.16 1.66
C SER A 126 -19.13 -8.84 2.42
N LEU A 127 -20.30 -8.41 2.91
CA LEU A 127 -20.43 -7.20 3.71
C LEU A 127 -19.69 -7.30 5.04
N VAL A 128 -19.92 -8.41 5.74
CA VAL A 128 -19.26 -8.70 7.02
C VAL A 128 -17.75 -8.83 6.82
N LYS A 129 -17.32 -9.50 5.74
CA LYS A 129 -15.89 -9.66 5.43
C LYS A 129 -15.20 -8.33 5.15
N GLY A 130 -15.81 -7.47 4.34
CA GLY A 130 -15.27 -6.15 4.03
C GLY A 130 -15.16 -5.27 5.26
N ALA A 131 -16.20 -5.25 6.10
CA ALA A 131 -16.20 -4.51 7.36
C ALA A 131 -15.12 -5.01 8.34
N ILE A 132 -14.97 -6.33 8.49
CA ILE A 132 -13.92 -6.92 9.36
C ILE A 132 -12.53 -6.58 8.82
N PHE A 133 -12.31 -6.77 7.52
CA PHE A 133 -11.03 -6.46 6.88
C PHE A 133 -10.65 -4.98 7.10
N ALA A 134 -11.59 -4.07 6.85
CA ALA A 134 -11.36 -2.65 7.03
C ALA A 134 -11.14 -2.27 8.50
N ALA A 135 -11.90 -2.84 9.43
CA ALA A 135 -11.74 -2.57 10.86
C ALA A 135 -10.38 -3.02 11.38
N ILE A 136 -9.95 -4.24 11.03
CA ILE A 136 -8.63 -4.77 11.41
C ILE A 136 -7.52 -3.89 10.83
N SER A 137 -7.66 -3.47 9.56
CA SER A 137 -6.61 -2.72 8.87
C SER A 137 -6.51 -1.28 9.39
N ALA A 138 -7.64 -0.58 9.55
CA ALA A 138 -7.68 0.81 10.00
C ALA A 138 -7.41 0.97 11.50
N PHE A 139 -8.04 0.15 12.34
CA PHE A 139 -7.96 0.33 13.79
C PHE A 139 -6.91 -0.58 14.45
N GLY A 140 -6.47 -1.63 13.77
CA GLY A 140 -5.35 -2.47 14.21
C GLY A 140 -4.06 -2.09 13.48
N GLY A 141 -4.00 -2.36 12.17
CA GLY A 141 -2.81 -2.21 11.34
C GLY A 141 -2.23 -0.79 11.36
N MET A 142 -3.04 0.21 11.02
CA MET A 142 -2.57 1.61 11.00
C MET A 142 -2.16 2.10 12.39
N LYS A 143 -2.92 1.78 13.45
CA LYS A 143 -2.56 2.13 14.83
C LYS A 143 -1.23 1.51 15.25
N PHE A 144 -0.99 0.26 14.85
CA PHE A 144 0.30 -0.40 15.07
C PHE A 144 1.43 0.32 14.31
N PHE A 145 1.21 0.77 13.07
CA PHE A 145 2.21 1.56 12.34
C PHE A 145 2.47 2.94 12.93
N VAL A 146 1.47 3.58 13.54
CA VAL A 146 1.70 4.79 14.35
C VAL A 146 2.59 4.47 15.55
N PHE A 147 2.28 3.37 16.26
CA PHE A 147 3.01 2.96 17.46
C PHE A 147 4.50 2.68 17.18
N ILE A 148 4.84 2.10 16.03
CA ILE A 148 6.24 1.84 15.65
C ILE A 148 6.87 2.96 14.81
N HIS A 149 6.21 4.12 14.69
CA HIS A 149 6.66 5.30 13.93
C HIS A 149 6.84 5.08 12.42
N PHE A 150 6.17 4.09 11.84
CA PHE A 150 6.17 3.87 10.40
C PHE A 150 5.22 4.82 9.69
N TYR A 151 4.20 5.31 10.39
CA TYR A 151 3.16 6.17 9.85
C TYR A 151 2.87 7.31 10.81
N ASP A 152 2.83 8.54 10.30
CA ASP A 152 2.40 9.73 11.03
C ASP A 152 1.14 10.30 10.37
N PRO A 153 -0.05 10.12 10.98
CA PRO A 153 -1.32 10.57 10.43
C PRO A 153 -1.50 12.09 10.45
N LYS A 154 -0.62 12.90 11.06
CA LYS A 154 -0.89 14.33 11.29
C LYS A 154 -2.29 14.55 11.92
N ASN A 155 -3.24 15.08 11.16
CA ASN A 155 -4.66 15.29 11.57
C ASN A 155 -5.64 14.27 10.96
N TRP A 156 -5.12 13.23 10.31
CA TRP A 156 -5.90 12.19 9.65
C TRP A 156 -6.60 11.29 10.67
N LEU A 157 -7.92 11.18 10.56
CA LEU A 157 -8.73 10.35 11.44
C LEU A 157 -8.76 8.92 10.95
N SER A 158 -8.63 7.95 11.86
CA SER A 158 -8.65 6.52 11.52
C SER A 158 -9.96 6.03 10.87
N ILE A 159 -11.05 6.81 10.98
CA ILE A 159 -12.29 6.52 10.26
C ILE A 159 -12.14 6.67 8.74
N TYR A 160 -11.26 7.55 8.29
CA TYR A 160 -10.98 7.71 6.86
C TYR A 160 -10.20 6.51 6.32
N ASP A 161 -9.25 5.98 7.09
CA ASP A 161 -8.58 4.72 6.76
C ASP A 161 -9.60 3.59 6.62
N PHE A 162 -10.55 3.49 7.55
CA PHE A 162 -11.61 2.49 7.50
C PHE A 162 -12.42 2.60 6.19
N CYS A 163 -12.81 3.80 5.78
CA CYS A 163 -13.50 4.03 4.51
C CYS A 163 -12.63 3.62 3.30
N ILE A 164 -11.33 3.93 3.32
CA ILE A 164 -10.38 3.52 2.26
C ILE A 164 -10.30 2.00 2.17
N TYR A 165 -10.10 1.29 3.28
CA TYR A 165 -9.98 -0.17 3.23
C TYR A 165 -11.30 -0.86 2.86
N ILE A 166 -12.45 -0.30 3.25
CA ILE A 166 -13.76 -0.75 2.75
C ILE A 166 -13.78 -0.64 1.22
N PHE A 167 -13.43 0.54 0.69
CA PHE A 167 -13.42 0.80 -0.74
C PHE A 167 -12.48 -0.18 -1.48
N LEU A 168 -11.24 -0.31 -1.03
CA LEU A 168 -10.25 -1.22 -1.62
C LEU A 168 -10.75 -2.67 -1.64
N PHE A 169 -11.32 -3.16 -0.54
CA PHE A 169 -11.85 -4.52 -0.46
C PHE A 169 -12.94 -4.77 -1.50
N TYR A 170 -13.92 -3.87 -1.62
CA TYR A 170 -15.03 -4.07 -2.54
C TYR A 170 -14.64 -3.94 -4.00
N VAL A 171 -13.75 -3.02 -4.33
CA VAL A 171 -13.23 -2.93 -5.70
C VAL A 171 -12.47 -4.20 -6.05
N ALA A 172 -11.55 -4.65 -5.19
CA ALA A 172 -10.83 -5.91 -5.41
C ALA A 172 -11.79 -7.10 -5.55
N PHE A 173 -12.79 -7.20 -4.67
CA PHE A 173 -13.81 -8.24 -4.71
C PHE A 173 -14.61 -8.20 -6.02
N TRP A 174 -14.99 -7.03 -6.51
CA TRP A 174 -15.67 -6.88 -7.79
C TRP A 174 -14.80 -7.37 -8.96
N PHE A 175 -13.52 -7.02 -8.99
CA PHE A 175 -12.58 -7.50 -10.02
C PHE A 175 -12.43 -9.03 -10.03
N THR A 176 -12.51 -9.68 -8.86
CA THR A 176 -12.48 -11.15 -8.82
C THR A 176 -13.68 -11.82 -9.49
N LYS A 177 -14.78 -11.10 -9.73
CA LYS A 177 -16.02 -11.60 -10.36
C LYS A 177 -16.08 -11.38 -11.87
N ILE A 178 -15.13 -10.64 -12.46
CA ILE A 178 -15.06 -10.40 -13.91
C ILE A 178 -15.00 -11.75 -14.65
N LYS A 179 -15.67 -11.85 -15.81
CA LYS A 179 -15.64 -13.06 -16.66
C LYS A 179 -14.64 -12.85 -17.82
N GLY A 180 -14.20 -13.93 -18.47
CA GLY A 180 -13.33 -13.85 -19.66
C GLY A 180 -11.85 -14.16 -19.44
N PHE A 181 -11.52 -15.13 -18.58
CA PHE A 181 -10.13 -15.56 -18.33
C PHE A 181 -9.71 -16.80 -19.15
N GLN A 182 -10.22 -16.96 -20.37
CA GLN A 182 -9.77 -18.05 -21.26
C GLN A 182 -8.27 -17.89 -21.57
N ALA A 183 -7.55 -18.99 -21.78
CA ALA A 183 -6.14 -18.90 -22.12
C ALA A 183 -6.01 -18.29 -23.52
N ILE A 184 -4.97 -17.49 -23.74
CA ILE A 184 -4.72 -16.90 -25.08
C ILE A 184 -4.50 -18.00 -26.12
N SER A 185 -3.95 -19.15 -25.71
CA SER A 185 -3.78 -20.33 -26.55
C SER A 185 -5.08 -21.05 -26.94
N ASP A 186 -6.22 -20.67 -26.38
CA ASP A 186 -7.53 -21.26 -26.69
C ASP A 186 -8.20 -20.61 -27.91
N PHE A 187 -7.52 -19.64 -28.55
CA PHE A 187 -7.92 -18.93 -29.78
C PHE A 187 -6.90 -19.20 -30.90
#